data_AF-A0A838HBG8-F1
#
_entry.id   AF-A0A838HBG8-F1
#
_cell.length_a   1.000
_cell.length_b   1.000
_cell.length_c   1.000
_cell.angle_alpha   90.00
_cell.angle_beta   90.00
_cell.angle_gamma   90.00
#
_symmetry.space_group_name_H-M   'P 1'
#
loop_
_entity.id
_entity.type
_entity.pdbx_description
1 polymer ?
#
loop_
_entity_poly.entity_id
_entity_poly.type
_entity_poly.pdbx_seq_one_letter_code
_entity_poly.pdbx_strand_id
1 'polypeptide(L)'
;GGAPDTLWRRFCQVLDISPEGFDLDVSRPNQSLNTVDAEVLRRLNTVLPSDLPWPDYERIVKRRFKRRADSQTAGERLRVPSEYRDRVVDLAEQTRSGLAASGYQIIGDLDDLIPAEAGFGPVEPVTQRMVAEAAMQMLADVLVENRGKGRRAGRAKTHRFPRVLRRVWNARAVVRLREARRAP
;
A
#
# COMPACT_ATOMS: atom_id res chain seq x y z
N GLY A 1 -20.22 0.09 1.46
CA GLY A 1 -19.19 0.16 0.41
C GLY A 1 -19.87 0.39 -0.91
N GLY A 2 -19.36 1.31 -1.74
CA GLY A 2 -19.96 1.68 -3.03
C GLY A 2 -19.58 0.73 -4.18
N ALA A 3 -20.08 1.04 -5.39
CA ALA A 3 -19.72 0.30 -6.59
C ALA A 3 -18.21 0.44 -6.91
N PRO A 4 -17.56 -0.57 -7.52
CA PRO A 4 -16.10 -0.62 -7.69
C PRO A 4 -15.47 0.60 -8.39
N ASP A 5 -16.22 1.23 -9.29
CA ASP A 5 -15.80 2.38 -10.10
C ASP A 5 -16.18 3.75 -9.50
N THR A 6 -16.90 3.77 -8.37
CA THR A 6 -17.40 5.02 -7.77
C THR A 6 -16.25 5.94 -7.37
N LEU A 7 -15.21 5.40 -6.73
CA LEU A 7 -14.04 6.19 -6.33
C LEU A 7 -13.27 6.71 -7.55
N TRP A 8 -13.17 5.90 -8.62
CA TRP A 8 -12.53 6.33 -9.86
C TRP A 8 -13.26 7.53 -10.48
N ARG A 9 -14.59 7.45 -10.61
CA ARG A 9 -15.38 8.58 -11.12
C ARG A 9 -15.26 9.83 -10.26
N ARG A 10 -15.34 9.70 -8.92
CA ARG A 10 -15.17 10.83 -7.99
C ARG A 10 -13.78 11.46 -8.12
N PHE A 11 -12.74 10.64 -8.30
CA PHE A 11 -11.37 11.12 -8.53
C PHE A 11 -11.25 11.87 -9.87
N CYS A 12 -11.82 11.34 -10.95
CA CYS A 12 -11.85 12.01 -12.24
C CYS A 12 -12.57 13.37 -12.18
N GLN A 13 -13.65 13.49 -11.40
CA GLN A 13 -14.34 14.76 -11.17
C GLN A 13 -13.46 15.79 -10.45
N VAL A 14 -12.64 15.36 -9.48
CA VAL A 14 -11.67 16.25 -8.81
C VAL A 14 -10.62 16.79 -9.78
N LEU A 15 -10.22 15.96 -10.76
CA LEU A 15 -9.20 16.32 -11.76
C LEU A 15 -9.77 16.96 -13.03
N ASP A 16 -11.09 17.06 -13.15
CA ASP A 16 -11.79 17.49 -14.37
C ASP A 16 -11.38 16.70 -15.63
N ILE A 17 -11.37 15.36 -15.51
CA ILE A 17 -11.09 14.46 -16.64
C ILE A 17 -12.23 13.48 -16.88
N SER A 18 -12.35 13.03 -18.12
CA SER A 18 -13.29 11.96 -18.52
C SER A 18 -12.89 10.63 -17.83
N PRO A 19 -13.82 9.91 -17.17
CA PRO A 19 -13.52 8.61 -16.58
C PRO A 19 -13.41 7.46 -17.60
N GLU A 20 -13.75 7.71 -18.86
CA GLU A 20 -13.70 6.76 -19.97
C GLU A 20 -12.29 6.58 -20.54
N GLY A 21 -12.03 5.42 -21.16
CA GLY A 21 -10.75 5.15 -21.83
C GLY A 21 -9.61 4.68 -20.92
N PHE A 22 -9.90 4.40 -19.64
CA PHE A 22 -8.95 3.84 -18.69
C PHE A 22 -9.20 2.35 -18.46
N ASP A 23 -8.11 1.57 -18.46
CA ASP A 23 -8.14 0.19 -18.01
C ASP A 23 -8.15 0.17 -16.48
N LEU A 24 -9.28 -0.27 -15.91
CA LEU A 24 -9.48 -0.38 -14.47
C LEU A 24 -9.21 -1.80 -13.96
N ASP A 25 -8.74 -2.71 -14.82
CA ASP A 25 -8.36 -4.05 -14.37
C ASP A 25 -7.12 -3.99 -13.48
N VAL A 26 -7.29 -4.40 -12.22
CA VAL A 26 -6.24 -4.31 -11.21
C VAL A 26 -5.66 -5.70 -10.99
N SER A 27 -4.45 -5.92 -11.50
CA SER A 27 -3.71 -7.17 -11.31
C SER A 27 -3.50 -7.56 -9.83
N ARG A 28 -3.66 -6.61 -8.90
CA ARG A 28 -3.57 -6.84 -7.46
C ARG A 28 -4.66 -6.07 -6.72
N PRO A 29 -5.70 -6.74 -6.22
CA PRO A 29 -6.67 -6.10 -5.35
C PRO A 29 -5.99 -5.57 -4.09
N ASN A 30 -6.47 -4.44 -3.55
CA ASN A 30 -5.99 -3.89 -2.28
C ASN A 30 -6.55 -4.70 -1.10
N GLN A 31 -6.14 -5.96 -1.01
CA GLN A 31 -6.55 -6.83 0.07
C GLN A 31 -5.92 -6.40 1.39
N SER A 32 -6.74 -6.42 2.43
CA SER A 32 -6.28 -6.19 3.80
C SER A 32 -5.70 -7.48 4.38
N LEU A 33 -4.93 -7.35 5.45
CA LEU A 33 -4.54 -8.50 6.25
C LEU A 33 -5.75 -9.11 6.94
N ASN A 34 -5.75 -10.43 7.09
CA ASN A 34 -6.68 -11.11 7.98
C ASN A 34 -6.29 -10.88 9.46
N THR A 35 -7.18 -11.26 10.38
CA THR A 35 -6.98 -11.10 11.82
C THR A 35 -5.72 -11.78 12.36
N VAL A 36 -5.41 -12.98 11.87
CA VAL A 36 -4.24 -13.75 12.32
C VAL A 36 -2.94 -13.08 11.90
N ASP A 37 -2.85 -12.65 10.64
CA ASP A 37 -1.67 -11.98 10.10
C ASP A 37 -1.48 -10.59 10.71
N ALA A 38 -2.57 -9.87 10.99
CA ALA A 38 -2.52 -8.62 11.73
C ALA A 38 -1.95 -8.83 13.14
N GLU A 39 -2.34 -9.91 13.83
CA GLU A 39 -1.80 -10.26 15.14
C GLU A 39 -0.32 -10.67 15.08
N VAL A 40 0.10 -11.41 14.04
CA VAL A 40 1.53 -11.69 13.79
C VAL A 40 2.31 -10.40 13.59
N LEU A 41 1.82 -9.47 12.76
CA LEU A 41 2.45 -8.17 12.54
C LEU A 41 2.52 -7.34 13.84
N ARG A 42 1.44 -7.31 14.61
CA ARG A 42 1.39 -6.58 15.88
C ARG A 42 2.46 -7.07 16.85
N ARG A 43 2.60 -8.39 17.01
CA ARG A 43 3.65 -8.99 17.86
C ARG A 43 5.04 -8.78 17.29
N LEU A 44 5.22 -8.92 15.99
CA LEU A 44 6.50 -8.63 15.34
C LEU A 44 6.95 -7.18 15.63
N ASN A 45 6.03 -6.22 15.55
CA ASN A 45 6.33 -4.82 15.85
C ASN A 45 6.73 -4.56 17.30
N THR A 46 6.38 -5.45 18.25
CA THR A 46 6.85 -5.35 19.65
C THR A 46 8.28 -5.85 19.86
N VAL A 47 8.82 -6.65 18.94
CA VAL A 47 10.18 -7.21 19.05
C VAL A 47 11.17 -6.57 18.07
N LEU A 48 10.69 -5.84 17.07
CA LEU A 48 11.54 -5.07 16.17
C LEU A 48 12.18 -3.88 16.91
N PRO A 49 13.38 -3.44 16.50
CA PRO A 49 13.99 -2.22 17.02
C PRO A 49 13.04 -1.04 16.81
N SER A 50 12.81 -0.26 17.87
CA SER A 50 11.92 0.91 17.82
C SER A 50 12.48 2.04 16.95
N ASP A 51 13.79 2.04 16.71
CA ASP A 51 14.53 3.00 15.90
C ASP A 51 14.77 2.52 14.45
N LEU A 52 14.15 1.40 14.04
CA LEU A 52 14.26 0.89 12.68
C LEU A 52 13.84 1.97 11.65
N PRO A 53 14.73 2.39 10.74
CA PRO A 53 14.38 3.42 9.77
C PRO A 53 13.19 3.01 8.91
N TRP A 54 12.28 3.96 8.65
CA TRP A 54 11.07 3.71 7.87
C TRP A 54 11.33 3.07 6.49
N PRO A 55 12.32 3.51 5.70
CA PRO A 55 12.61 2.87 4.41
C PRO A 55 12.96 1.38 4.53
N ASP A 56 13.63 1.00 5.62
CA ASP A 56 13.93 -0.39 5.91
C ASP A 56 12.67 -1.13 6.34
N TYR A 57 11.93 -0.63 7.34
CA TYR A 57 10.66 -1.22 7.76
C TYR A 57 9.70 -1.45 6.57
N GLU A 58 9.55 -0.46 5.70
CA GLU A 58 8.73 -0.57 4.51
C GLU A 58 9.20 -1.69 3.59
N ARG A 59 10.50 -1.75 3.31
CA ARG A 59 11.11 -2.73 2.41
C ARG A 59 11.08 -4.15 2.95
N ILE A 60 11.35 -4.33 4.25
CA ILE A 60 11.55 -5.65 4.88
C ILE A 60 10.31 -6.19 5.59
N VAL A 61 9.45 -5.34 6.14
CA VAL A 61 8.23 -5.74 6.86
C VAL A 61 6.99 -5.47 6.01
N LYS A 62 6.66 -4.19 5.76
CA LYS A 62 5.40 -3.78 5.12
C LYS A 62 5.19 -4.46 3.77
N ARG A 63 6.23 -4.48 2.92
CA ARG A 63 6.14 -5.12 1.59
C ARG A 63 5.87 -6.63 1.67
N ARG A 64 6.26 -7.30 2.75
CA ARG A 64 6.04 -8.75 2.95
C ARG A 64 4.60 -9.03 3.33
N PHE A 65 4.11 -8.34 4.34
CA PHE A 65 2.71 -8.42 4.74
C PHE A 65 1.78 -8.02 3.60
N LYS A 66 2.13 -7.01 2.79
CA LYS A 66 1.36 -6.67 1.59
C LYS A 66 1.25 -7.86 0.61
N ARG A 67 2.36 -8.52 0.27
CA ARG A 67 2.31 -9.67 -0.65
C ARG A 67 1.49 -10.82 -0.10
N ARG A 68 1.59 -11.04 1.20
CA ARG A 68 0.80 -12.06 1.90
C ARG A 68 -0.69 -11.75 1.86
N ALA A 69 -1.07 -10.48 2.07
CA ALA A 69 -2.46 -10.03 1.88
C ALA A 69 -2.91 -10.25 0.43
N ASP A 70 -2.11 -9.84 -0.56
CA ASP A 70 -2.44 -9.99 -1.98
C ASP A 70 -2.59 -11.48 -2.42
N SER A 71 -1.93 -12.42 -1.72
CA SER A 71 -1.97 -13.86 -2.06
C SER A 71 -3.11 -14.65 -1.41
N GLN A 72 -3.87 -14.03 -0.51
CA GLN A 72 -4.93 -14.71 0.20
C GLN A 72 -6.23 -14.70 -0.60
N THR A 73 -7.04 -15.73 -0.37
CA THR A 73 -8.47 -15.65 -0.66
C THR A 73 -9.08 -14.65 0.32
N ALA A 74 -10.00 -13.81 -0.14
CA ALA A 74 -10.70 -12.85 0.73
C ALA A 74 -11.27 -13.57 1.96
N GLY A 75 -10.64 -13.34 3.12
CA GLY A 75 -11.09 -13.85 4.41
C GLY A 75 -12.17 -12.95 5.01
N GLU A 76 -12.62 -13.28 6.21
CA GLU A 76 -13.49 -12.38 6.95
C GLU A 76 -12.78 -11.04 7.20
N ARG A 77 -13.47 -9.96 6.87
CA ARG A 77 -12.94 -8.60 7.04
C ARG A 77 -12.81 -8.30 8.52
N LEU A 78 -11.67 -7.75 8.90
CA LEU A 78 -11.47 -7.14 10.21
C LEU A 78 -12.55 -6.08 10.46
N ARG A 79 -13.28 -6.24 11.56
CA ARG A 79 -14.29 -5.28 12.03
C ARG A 79 -13.78 -4.54 13.25
N VAL A 80 -14.38 -3.38 13.50
CA VAL A 80 -14.15 -2.65 14.73
C VAL A 80 -14.87 -3.37 15.89
N PRO A 81 -14.21 -3.62 17.03
CA PRO A 81 -14.88 -4.20 18.19
C PRO A 81 -16.08 -3.34 18.61
N SER A 82 -17.22 -3.99 18.92
CA SER A 82 -18.48 -3.28 19.23
C SER A 82 -18.37 -2.25 20.36
N GLU A 83 -17.46 -2.45 21.31
CA GLU A 83 -17.19 -1.53 22.42
C GLU A 83 -16.60 -0.17 21.98
N TYR A 84 -15.98 -0.09 20.80
CA TYR A 84 -15.45 1.17 20.26
C TYR A 84 -16.43 1.89 19.34
N ARG A 85 -17.65 1.38 19.17
CA ARG A 85 -18.65 1.94 18.26
C ARG A 85 -18.84 3.43 18.47
N ASP A 86 -19.23 3.82 19.68
CA ASP A 86 -19.60 5.21 19.98
C ASP A 86 -18.42 6.14 19.72
N ARG A 87 -17.22 5.75 20.15
CA ARG A 87 -16.00 6.51 19.90
C ARG A 87 -15.69 6.67 18.40
N VAL A 88 -15.90 5.63 17.59
CA VAL A 88 -15.65 5.70 16.15
C VAL A 88 -16.71 6.56 15.45
N VAL A 89 -17.98 6.46 15.88
CA VAL A 89 -19.06 7.31 15.38
C VAL A 89 -18.79 8.78 15.74
N ASP A 90 -18.39 9.07 16.97
CA ASP A 90 -18.03 10.42 17.42
C ASP A 90 -16.89 11.02 16.58
N LEU A 91 -15.86 10.22 16.27
CA LEU A 91 -14.75 10.66 15.44
C LEU A 91 -15.18 10.91 13.98
N ALA A 92 -16.06 10.06 13.45
CA ALA A 92 -16.62 10.22 12.12
C ALA A 92 -17.45 11.50 12.03
N GLU A 93 -18.28 11.78 13.04
CA GLU A 93 -19.09 12.99 13.15
C GLU A 93 -18.25 14.27 13.26
N GLN A 94 -17.19 14.25 14.06
CA GLN A 94 -16.22 15.34 14.14
C GLN A 94 -15.55 15.60 12.79
N THR A 95 -15.15 14.53 12.09
CA THR A 95 -14.53 14.62 10.77
C THR A 95 -15.51 15.18 9.74
N ARG A 96 -16.76 14.68 9.74
CA ARG A 96 -17.84 15.15 8.87
C ARG A 96 -18.08 16.65 9.05
N SER A 97 -18.25 17.08 10.29
CA SER A 97 -18.51 18.47 10.65
C SER A 97 -17.34 19.38 10.28
N GLY A 98 -16.10 18.93 10.53
CA GLY A 98 -14.89 19.66 10.15
C GLY A 98 -14.76 19.84 8.64
N LEU A 99 -15.05 18.81 7.86
CA LEU A 99 -15.05 18.88 6.40
C LEU A 99 -16.17 19.78 5.86
N ALA A 100 -17.38 19.71 6.42
CA ALA A 100 -18.48 20.58 6.04
C ALA A 100 -18.15 22.07 6.26
N ALA A 101 -17.39 22.38 7.32
CA ALA A 101 -16.96 23.75 7.64
C ALA A 101 -15.68 24.20 6.90
N SER A 102 -14.99 23.31 6.18
CA SER A 102 -13.64 23.56 5.66
C SER A 102 -13.59 24.48 4.44
N GLY A 103 -14.71 24.70 3.75
CA GLY A 103 -14.77 25.44 2.50
C GLY A 103 -14.16 24.72 1.29
N TYR A 104 -13.72 23.46 1.44
CA TYR A 104 -13.26 22.65 0.32
C TYR A 104 -14.42 22.22 -0.57
N GLN A 105 -14.14 22.06 -1.86
CA GLN A 105 -15.05 21.36 -2.76
C GLN A 105 -15.07 19.87 -2.37
N ILE A 106 -16.23 19.40 -1.92
CA ILE A 106 -16.44 18.00 -1.58
C ILE A 106 -17.13 17.30 -2.75
N ILE A 107 -16.51 16.21 -3.22
CA ILE A 107 -17.09 15.33 -4.24
C ILE A 107 -17.54 14.02 -3.58
N GLY A 108 -18.85 13.80 -3.58
CA GLY A 108 -19.49 12.66 -2.92
C GLY A 108 -20.38 13.09 -1.76
N ASP A 109 -20.85 12.11 -1.00
CA ASP A 109 -21.68 12.33 0.18
C ASP A 109 -20.82 12.30 1.45
N LEU A 110 -20.98 13.29 2.32
CA LEU A 110 -20.30 13.33 3.61
C LEU A 110 -20.84 12.28 4.58
N ASP A 111 -22.08 11.84 4.40
CA ASP A 111 -22.66 10.76 5.20
C ASP A 111 -22.03 9.40 4.90
N ASP A 112 -21.32 9.24 3.76
CA ASP A 112 -20.50 8.06 3.47
C ASP A 112 -19.37 7.86 4.51
N LEU A 113 -19.03 8.90 5.29
CA LEU A 113 -18.02 8.82 6.35
C LEU A 113 -18.55 8.19 7.64
N ILE A 114 -19.87 8.12 7.81
CA ILE A 114 -20.48 7.52 8.99
C ILE A 114 -20.41 5.99 8.86
N PRO A 115 -19.76 5.29 9.81
CA PRO A 115 -19.60 3.84 9.71
C PRO A 115 -20.94 3.11 9.75
N ALA A 116 -21.15 2.20 8.81
CA ALA A 116 -22.32 1.32 8.82
C ALA A 116 -22.22 0.24 9.92
N GLU A 117 -23.37 -0.23 10.40
CA GLU A 117 -23.49 -1.30 11.41
C GLU A 117 -22.64 -2.54 11.11
N ALA A 118 -22.57 -2.94 9.83
CA ALA A 118 -21.80 -4.09 9.39
C ALA A 118 -20.27 -3.93 9.59
N GLY A 119 -19.78 -2.71 9.81
CA GLY A 119 -18.38 -2.41 10.12
C GLY A 119 -17.98 -2.76 11.55
N PHE A 120 -18.95 -3.07 12.42
CA PHE A 120 -18.74 -3.45 13.80
C PHE A 120 -18.99 -4.95 14.00
N GLY A 121 -18.32 -5.54 14.98
CA GLY A 121 -18.54 -6.93 15.35
C GLY A 121 -17.67 -7.38 16.52
N PRO A 122 -17.91 -8.60 17.03
CA PRO A 122 -17.04 -9.20 18.04
C PRO A 122 -15.64 -9.45 17.47
N VAL A 123 -14.63 -9.38 18.34
CA VAL A 123 -13.27 -9.80 17.99
C VAL A 123 -13.17 -11.30 18.20
N GLU A 124 -12.92 -12.03 17.11
CA GLU A 124 -12.61 -13.44 17.24
C GLU A 124 -11.24 -13.63 17.91
N PRO A 125 -11.14 -14.49 18.94
CA PRO A 125 -9.89 -14.69 19.65
C PRO A 125 -8.86 -15.39 18.74
N VAL A 126 -7.72 -14.73 18.53
CA VAL A 126 -6.59 -15.34 17.83
C VAL A 126 -5.77 -16.19 18.81
N THR A 127 -5.77 -17.51 18.61
CA THR A 127 -5.04 -18.43 19.49
C THR A 127 -3.53 -18.38 19.24
N GLN A 128 -2.74 -18.76 20.25
CA GLN A 128 -1.28 -18.87 20.14
C GLN A 128 -0.84 -19.81 19.00
N ARG A 129 -1.57 -20.92 18.82
CA ARG A 129 -1.32 -21.89 17.76
C ARG A 129 -1.50 -21.26 16.37
N MET A 130 -2.56 -20.50 16.16
CA MET A 130 -2.81 -19.80 14.88
C MET A 130 -1.69 -18.80 14.56
N VAL A 131 -1.23 -18.04 15.55
CA VAL A 131 -0.10 -17.11 15.38
C VAL A 131 1.17 -17.86 15.02
N ALA A 132 1.48 -18.96 15.72
CA ALA A 132 2.67 -19.76 15.45
C ALA A 132 2.65 -20.39 14.05
N GLU A 133 1.53 -20.97 13.64
CA GLU A 133 1.34 -21.55 12.29
C GLU A 133 1.50 -20.47 11.20
N ALA A 134 0.84 -19.31 11.37
CA ALA A 134 0.96 -18.20 10.42
C ALA A 134 2.39 -17.64 10.34
N ALA A 135 3.05 -17.45 11.48
CA ALA A 135 4.44 -16.99 11.54
C ALA A 135 5.42 -17.98 10.86
N MET A 136 5.23 -19.29 11.07
CA MET A 136 6.02 -20.33 10.41
C MET A 136 5.83 -20.30 8.89
N GLN A 137 4.59 -20.13 8.42
CA GLN A 137 4.32 -20.00 6.99
C GLN A 137 4.99 -18.75 6.42
N MET A 138 4.91 -17.61 7.11
CA MET A 138 5.57 -16.37 6.71
C MET A 138 7.10 -16.53 6.63
N LEU A 139 7.71 -17.23 7.57
CA LEU A 139 9.14 -17.52 7.55
C LEU A 139 9.50 -18.40 6.35
N ALA A 140 8.71 -19.44 6.08
CA ALA A 140 8.89 -20.29 4.91
C ALA A 140 8.82 -19.47 3.60
N ASP A 141 7.83 -18.58 3.46
CA ASP A 141 7.66 -17.71 2.30
C ASP A 141 8.89 -16.81 2.08
N VAL A 142 9.43 -16.24 3.16
CA VAL A 142 10.65 -15.41 3.11
C VAL A 142 11.85 -16.23 2.64
N LEU A 143 12.03 -17.44 3.17
CA LEU A 143 13.14 -18.32 2.83
C LEU A 143 13.06 -18.82 1.37
N VAL A 144 11.87 -19.18 0.89
CA VAL A 144 11.64 -19.59 -0.51
C VAL A 144 11.89 -18.43 -1.48
N GLU A 145 11.41 -17.23 -1.18
CA GLU A 145 11.65 -16.05 -2.04
C GLU A 145 13.15 -15.72 -2.13
N ASN A 146 13.88 -15.83 -1.02
CA ASN A 146 15.32 -15.58 -1.00
C ASN A 146 16.09 -16.61 -1.86
N ARG A 147 15.67 -17.88 -1.92
CA ARG A 147 16.21 -18.86 -2.88
C ARG A 147 16.03 -18.40 -4.33
N GLY A 148 14.86 -17.84 -4.67
CA GLY A 148 14.59 -17.30 -6.01
C GLY A 148 15.48 -16.11 -6.39
N LYS A 149 15.76 -15.21 -5.45
CA LYS A 149 16.67 -14.07 -5.65
C LYS A 149 18.12 -14.50 -5.82
N GLY A 150 18.59 -15.45 -5.00
CA GLY A 150 19.94 -16.01 -5.12
C GLY A 150 20.17 -16.69 -6.48
N ARG A 151 19.18 -17.43 -6.98
CA ARG A 151 19.23 -18.07 -8.31
C ARG A 151 19.22 -17.07 -9.46
N ARG A 152 18.43 -16.00 -9.37
CA ARG A 152 18.41 -14.91 -10.38
C ARG A 152 19.71 -14.11 -10.39
N ALA A 153 20.27 -13.81 -9.22
CA ALA A 153 21.58 -13.15 -9.10
C ALA A 153 22.72 -14.06 -9.62
N GLY A 154 22.66 -15.37 -9.35
CA GLY A 154 23.59 -16.36 -9.91
C GLY A 154 23.51 -16.48 -11.44
N ARG A 155 22.29 -16.39 -12.01
CA ARG A 155 22.07 -16.42 -13.47
C ARG A 155 22.41 -15.08 -14.16
N ALA A 156 22.31 -13.96 -13.45
CA ALA A 156 22.72 -12.65 -13.97
C ALA A 156 24.25 -12.49 -14.03
N LYS A 157 25.02 -13.27 -13.24
CA LYS A 157 26.49 -13.27 -13.29
C LYS A 157 27.09 -14.06 -14.46
N THR A 158 26.29 -14.75 -15.27
CA THR A 158 26.76 -15.50 -16.45
C THR A 158 26.62 -14.76 -17.79
N HIS A 159 26.08 -13.53 -17.80
CA HIS A 159 26.27 -12.64 -18.95
C HIS A 159 27.59 -11.90 -18.84
N ARG A 160 28.63 -12.54 -19.38
CA ARG A 160 29.91 -11.92 -19.73
C ARG A 160 29.58 -10.76 -20.70
N PHE A 161 29.63 -9.53 -20.21
CA PHE A 161 29.55 -8.32 -21.05
C PHE A 161 30.52 -8.49 -22.24
N PRO A 162 30.06 -8.46 -23.50
CA PRO A 162 30.96 -8.24 -24.62
C PRO A 162 31.60 -6.87 -24.44
N ARG A 163 32.94 -6.83 -24.34
CA ARG A 163 33.73 -5.61 -24.28
C ARG A 163 33.66 -4.86 -25.62
N VAL A 164 32.60 -4.11 -25.90
CA VAL A 164 32.59 -3.19 -27.06
C VAL A 164 31.72 -1.95 -26.77
N LEU A 165 32.35 -0.78 -26.89
CA LEU A 165 31.82 0.60 -26.95
C LEU A 165 31.42 1.32 -25.65
N ARG A 166 32.47 1.66 -24.90
CA ARG A 166 32.51 2.80 -23.97
C ARG A 166 32.87 4.08 -24.75
N ARG A 167 31.89 4.69 -25.42
CA ARG A 167 31.85 6.04 -26.07
C ARG A 167 30.48 6.06 -26.75
N VAL A 168 29.42 6.66 -26.21
CA VAL A 168 29.15 8.10 -26.15
C VAL A 168 28.05 8.30 -25.11
N TRP A 169 28.40 8.78 -23.92
CA TRP A 169 27.42 9.29 -22.95
C TRP A 169 28.09 10.39 -22.12
N ASN A 170 28.53 11.44 -22.82
CA ASN A 170 28.98 12.72 -22.27
C ASN A 170 29.16 13.69 -23.45
N ALA A 171 28.06 14.32 -23.89
CA ALA A 171 28.05 15.58 -24.63
C ALA A 171 26.62 15.93 -25.04
N ARG A 172 25.77 16.39 -24.11
CA ARG A 172 24.57 17.20 -24.42
C ARG A 172 24.07 18.03 -23.23
N ALA A 173 24.99 18.66 -22.49
CA ALA A 173 24.62 19.54 -21.38
C ALA A 173 25.31 20.91 -21.35
N VAL A 174 26.16 21.29 -22.32
CA VAL A 174 26.83 22.61 -22.30
C VAL A 174 26.99 23.22 -23.70
N VAL A 175 25.91 23.62 -24.37
CA VAL A 175 25.95 24.64 -25.47
C VAL A 175 24.63 25.43 -25.59
N ARG A 176 24.01 25.91 -24.50
CA ARG A 176 22.96 26.95 -24.60
C ARG A 176 23.10 28.05 -23.56
N LEU A 177 24.33 28.55 -23.40
CA LEU A 177 24.62 29.86 -22.81
C LEU A 177 25.71 30.55 -23.64
N ARG A 178 25.43 30.77 -24.92
CA ARG A 178 26.24 31.62 -25.81
C ARG A 178 25.41 32.54 -26.71
N GLU A 179 24.21 32.90 -26.26
CA GLU A 179 23.34 33.91 -26.90
C GLU A 179 22.89 35.01 -25.92
N ALA A 180 23.77 35.41 -24.99
CA ALA A 180 23.54 36.57 -24.12
C ALA A 180 24.71 37.57 -24.10
N ARG A 181 25.60 37.51 -25.10
CA ARG A 181 26.64 38.53 -25.37
C ARG A 181 26.90 38.63 -26.86
N ARG A 182 25.98 39.24 -27.60
CA ARG A 182 26.24 39.99 -28.85
C ARG A 182 24.92 40.52 -29.41
N ALA A 183 24.70 41.81 -29.21
CA ALA A 183 24.15 42.81 -30.15
C ALA A 183 23.34 43.87 -29.39
N PRO A 184 23.33 45.10 -29.91
CA PRO A 184 24.44 46.04 -30.06
C PRO A 184 24.66 46.89 -28.80
#